data_AF-A0A7C3URS1-F1
#
_entry.id   AF-A0A7C3URS1-F1
#
_cell.length_a   1.000
_cell.length_b   1.000
_cell.length_c   1.000
_cell.angle_alpha   90.00
_cell.angle_beta   90.00
_cell.angle_gamma   90.00
#
_symmetry.space_group_name_H-M   'P 1'
#
loop_
_entity.id
_entity.type
_entity.pdbx_description
1 polymer ?
#
loop_
_entity_poly.entity_id
_entity_poly.type
_entity_poly.pdbx_seq_one_letter_code
_entity_poly.pdbx_strand_id
1 'polypeptide(L)'
;MQRSIIKELVRKKLIGTEIISESSNEIKLQTLVSYPKLSVENALRRMYIITTSMYNDALQALKNLNKKLAQEVIQLDNEVDRFNLYILRQLKVAVQNGKILKNIGLSNSWDCLGYGMIVRFVERIADHAARIAENVLLLEEKPSEVVFQTLYEMSAFVQNIFENAIKSLFKKDYALANQVITKAKTIATLKNKAIKEIQFKAKQVDISNIKEITESIQRIAEYTSDIAEIVLNLNINQIITI
;
A
#
# COMPACT_ATOMS: atom_id res chain seq x y z
N MET A 1 0.17 31.18 -10.96
CA MET A 1 0.11 30.43 -9.69
C MET A 1 -0.81 29.21 -9.77
N GLN A 2 -2.09 29.32 -10.12
CA GLN A 2 -2.98 28.14 -10.22
C GLN A 2 -2.57 27.11 -11.29
N ARG A 3 -2.01 27.55 -12.43
CA ARG A 3 -1.58 26.64 -13.51
C ARG A 3 -0.37 25.77 -13.17
N SER A 4 0.61 26.33 -12.45
CA SER A 4 1.78 25.56 -12.03
C SER A 4 1.38 24.45 -11.07
N ILE A 5 0.40 24.71 -10.19
CA ILE A 5 -0.18 23.71 -9.28
C ILE A 5 -0.87 22.60 -10.08
N ILE A 6 -1.69 22.94 -11.08
CA ILE A 6 -2.34 21.93 -11.95
C ILE A 6 -1.29 21.07 -12.66
N LYS A 7 -0.27 21.69 -13.25
CA LYS A 7 0.82 20.99 -13.96
C LYS A 7 1.60 20.06 -13.03
N GLU A 8 1.89 20.51 -11.82
CA GLU A 8 2.57 19.71 -10.80
C GLU A 8 1.72 18.51 -10.37
N LEU A 9 0.42 18.73 -10.14
CA LEU A 9 -0.52 17.67 -9.76
C LEU A 9 -0.65 16.61 -10.87
N VAL A 10 -0.75 17.01 -12.14
CA VAL A 10 -0.79 16.06 -13.27
C VAL A 10 0.47 15.19 -13.28
N ARG A 11 1.64 15.81 -13.15
CA ARG A 11 2.93 15.08 -13.15
C ARG A 11 3.07 14.15 -11.95
N LYS A 12 2.68 14.61 -10.75
CA LYS A 12 2.85 13.89 -9.48
C LYS A 12 1.78 12.85 -9.18
N LYS A 13 0.58 12.94 -9.77
CA LYS A 13 -0.55 12.08 -9.39
C LYS A 13 -1.19 11.32 -10.55
N LEU A 14 -1.02 11.75 -11.81
CA LEU A 14 -1.81 11.19 -12.92
C LEU A 14 -0.92 10.48 -13.96
N ILE A 15 -0.69 9.18 -13.77
CA ILE A 15 -0.03 8.34 -14.80
C ILE A 15 -0.90 8.27 -16.06
N GLY A 16 -0.24 8.40 -17.22
CA GLY A 16 -0.89 8.28 -18.53
C GLY A 16 -1.77 9.48 -18.89
N THR A 17 -1.67 10.59 -18.15
CA THR A 17 -2.35 11.84 -18.45
C THR A 17 -1.35 12.85 -19.02
N GLU A 18 -1.63 13.34 -20.22
CA GLU A 18 -0.83 14.32 -20.93
C GLU A 18 -1.57 15.65 -21.04
N ILE A 19 -0.82 16.75 -21.03
CA ILE A 19 -1.37 18.08 -21.31
C ILE A 19 -1.35 18.25 -22.83
N ILE A 20 -2.52 18.26 -23.46
CA ILE A 20 -2.66 18.31 -24.93
C ILE A 20 -2.83 19.72 -25.47
N SER A 21 -3.36 20.64 -24.67
CA SER A 21 -3.37 22.07 -25.01
C SER A 21 -3.38 22.95 -23.76
N GLU A 22 -2.80 24.13 -23.91
CA GLU A 22 -2.80 25.19 -22.89
C GLU A 22 -3.11 26.52 -23.58
N SER A 23 -4.11 27.24 -23.06
CA SER A 23 -4.44 28.59 -23.48
C SER A 23 -4.44 29.55 -22.28
N SER A 24 -4.68 30.84 -22.55
CA SER A 24 -4.87 31.85 -21.53
C SER A 24 -6.10 31.62 -20.65
N ASN A 25 -7.04 30.72 -20.99
CA ASN A 25 -8.22 30.43 -20.18
C ASN A 25 -8.50 28.93 -19.96
N GLU A 26 -7.80 28.01 -20.66
CA GLU A 26 -8.06 26.57 -20.55
C GLU A 26 -6.77 25.74 -20.47
N ILE A 27 -6.83 24.59 -19.78
CA ILE A 27 -5.84 23.51 -19.89
C ILE A 27 -6.62 22.25 -20.25
N LYS A 28 -6.31 21.62 -21.39
CA LYS A 28 -6.88 20.34 -21.77
C LYS A 28 -5.92 19.21 -21.41
N LEU A 29 -6.44 18.26 -20.64
CA LEU A 29 -5.74 17.05 -20.24
C LEU A 29 -6.36 15.86 -20.98
N GLN A 30 -5.53 15.00 -21.55
CA GLN A 30 -5.98 13.75 -22.15
C GLN A 30 -5.37 12.58 -21.40
N THR A 31 -6.21 11.61 -21.02
CA THR A 31 -5.71 10.35 -20.44
C THR A 31 -5.66 9.29 -21.54
N LEU A 32 -4.46 8.79 -21.83
CA LEU A 32 -4.21 7.77 -22.83
C LEU A 32 -4.53 6.39 -22.24
N VAL A 33 -5.79 5.95 -22.37
CA VAL A 33 -6.25 4.63 -21.90
C VAL A 33 -6.21 3.57 -23.02
N SER A 34 -6.04 3.99 -24.27
CA SER A 34 -6.28 3.17 -25.46
C SER A 34 -5.28 2.01 -25.68
N TYR A 35 -4.12 2.02 -25.03
CA TYR A 35 -3.15 0.92 -25.04
C TYR A 35 -2.44 0.80 -23.68
N PRO A 36 -2.80 -0.17 -22.82
CA PRO A 36 -2.06 -0.39 -21.59
C PRO A 36 -0.64 -0.85 -21.95
N LYS A 37 0.35 -0.01 -21.66
CA LYS A 37 1.78 -0.41 -21.74
C LYS A 37 2.16 -1.40 -20.63
N LEU A 38 1.29 -1.56 -19.63
CA LEU A 38 1.52 -2.36 -18.43
C LEU A 38 0.22 -3.07 -18.01
N SER A 39 0.28 -4.39 -17.80
CA SER A 39 -0.84 -5.17 -17.27
C SER A 39 -1.16 -4.78 -15.82
N VAL A 40 -2.38 -5.10 -15.36
CA VAL A 40 -2.79 -4.82 -13.97
C VAL A 40 -1.88 -5.56 -12.98
N GLU A 41 -1.57 -6.82 -13.23
CA GLU A 41 -0.66 -7.59 -12.37
C GLU A 41 0.74 -6.97 -12.30
N ASN A 42 1.31 -6.53 -13.43
CA ASN A 42 2.65 -5.93 -13.43
C ASN A 42 2.67 -4.56 -12.76
N ALA A 43 1.61 -3.77 -12.92
CA ALA A 43 1.45 -2.51 -12.20
C ALA A 43 1.33 -2.74 -10.69
N LEU A 44 0.51 -3.71 -10.28
CA LEU A 44 0.35 -4.08 -8.87
C LEU A 44 1.64 -4.65 -8.27
N ARG A 45 2.42 -5.45 -9.01
CA ARG A 45 3.75 -5.91 -8.56
C ARG A 45 4.69 -4.74 -8.26
N ARG A 46 4.73 -3.74 -9.14
CA ARG A 46 5.56 -2.54 -8.93
C ARG A 46 5.08 -1.74 -7.72
N MET A 47 3.77 -1.55 -7.62
CA MET A 47 3.13 -0.88 -6.49
C MET A 47 3.51 -1.58 -5.16
N TYR A 48 3.38 -2.90 -5.10
CA TYR A 48 3.81 -3.71 -3.95
C TYR A 48 5.30 -3.51 -3.60
N ILE A 49 6.21 -3.59 -4.58
CA ILE A 49 7.65 -3.41 -4.34
C ILE A 49 7.95 -2.04 -3.73
N ILE A 50 7.32 -0.98 -4.27
CA ILE A 50 7.48 0.39 -3.74
C ILE A 50 6.94 0.47 -2.32
N THR A 51 5.73 -0.03 -2.07
CA THR A 51 5.11 -0.06 -0.74
C THR A 51 5.98 -0.82 0.28
N THR A 52 6.56 -1.96 -0.09
CA THR A 52 7.49 -2.72 0.77
C THR A 52 8.78 -1.93 1.05
N SER A 53 9.34 -1.23 0.05
CA SER A 53 10.48 -0.34 0.27
C SER A 53 10.12 0.77 1.24
N MET A 54 9.02 1.48 1.02
CA MET A 54 8.52 2.54 1.90
C MET A 54 8.41 2.07 3.34
N TYR A 55 7.84 0.89 3.56
CA TYR A 55 7.67 0.36 4.91
C TYR A 55 9.02 0.02 5.57
N ASN A 56 9.95 -0.60 4.83
CA ASN A 56 11.31 -0.87 5.31
C ASN A 56 12.07 0.41 5.65
N ASP A 57 12.01 1.39 4.74
CA ASP A 57 12.71 2.67 4.88
C ASP A 57 12.13 3.51 6.02
N ALA A 58 10.81 3.44 6.27
CA ALA A 58 10.17 4.05 7.43
C ALA A 58 10.71 3.47 8.75
N LEU A 59 10.90 2.14 8.82
CA LEU A 59 11.48 1.48 10.00
C LEU A 59 12.98 1.78 10.16
N GLN A 60 13.72 1.90 9.06
CA GLN A 60 15.11 2.35 9.11
C GLN A 60 15.23 3.80 9.56
N ALA A 61 14.32 4.66 9.09
CA ALA A 61 14.23 6.04 9.52
C ALA A 61 13.93 6.13 11.02
N LEU A 62 13.00 5.30 11.53
CA LEU A 62 12.70 5.18 12.95
C LEU A 62 13.92 4.71 13.75
N LYS A 63 14.64 3.68 13.30
CA LYS A 63 15.82 3.11 13.97
C LYS A 63 16.91 4.16 14.19
N ASN A 64 17.14 5.01 13.20
CA ASN A 64 18.27 5.94 13.18
C ASN A 64 17.85 7.39 13.42
N LEU A 65 16.56 7.64 13.70
CA LEU A 65 15.95 8.98 13.70
C LEU A 65 16.31 9.78 12.43
N ASN A 66 16.38 9.10 11.28
CA ASN A 66 16.78 9.71 10.02
C ASN A 66 15.59 10.46 9.39
N LYS A 67 15.47 11.74 9.72
CA LYS A 67 14.41 12.64 9.23
C LYS A 67 14.42 12.80 7.71
N LYS A 68 15.60 12.77 7.07
CA LYS A 68 15.70 12.87 5.62
C LYS A 68 15.09 11.65 4.94
N LEU A 69 15.42 10.45 5.41
CA LEU A 69 14.83 9.21 4.89
C LEU A 69 13.31 9.18 5.11
N ALA A 70 12.82 9.65 6.28
CA ALA A 70 11.39 9.77 6.52
C ALA A 70 10.69 10.71 5.50
N GLN A 71 11.30 11.85 5.16
CA GLN A 71 10.77 12.73 4.11
C GLN A 71 10.75 12.07 2.74
N GLU A 72 11.78 11.28 2.41
CA GLU A 72 11.84 10.52 1.15
C GLU A 72 10.71 9.49 1.07
N VAL A 73 10.41 8.78 2.17
CA VAL A 73 9.27 7.83 2.24
C VAL A 73 7.94 8.54 1.98
N ILE A 74 7.69 9.68 2.62
CA ILE A 74 6.46 10.47 2.42
C ILE A 74 6.32 10.92 0.97
N GLN A 75 7.43 11.28 0.31
CA GLN A 75 7.40 11.66 -1.10
C GLN A 75 7.13 10.47 -2.02
N LEU A 76 7.66 9.29 -1.69
CA LEU A 76 7.52 8.07 -2.48
C LEU A 76 6.08 7.56 -2.53
N ASP A 77 5.26 7.90 -1.53
CA ASP A 77 3.82 7.61 -1.48
C ASP A 77 3.06 8.12 -2.72
N ASN A 78 3.50 9.26 -3.29
CA ASN A 78 2.93 9.78 -4.52
C ASN A 78 3.04 8.78 -5.70
N GLU A 79 4.10 7.96 -5.74
CA GLU A 79 4.24 6.95 -6.79
C GLU A 79 3.25 5.80 -6.60
N VAL A 80 2.91 5.44 -5.36
CA VAL A 80 1.89 4.43 -5.06
C VAL A 80 0.50 4.93 -5.46
N ASP A 81 0.15 6.16 -5.11
CA ASP A 81 -1.07 6.84 -5.54
C ASP A 81 -1.25 6.84 -7.06
N ARG A 82 -0.15 7.14 -7.76
CA ARG A 82 -0.08 7.13 -9.20
C ARG A 82 -0.40 5.75 -9.79
N PHE A 83 0.15 4.68 -9.22
CA PHE A 83 -0.18 3.31 -9.62
C PHE A 83 -1.62 2.93 -9.30
N ASN A 84 -2.12 3.30 -8.12
CA ASN A 84 -3.52 3.09 -7.71
C ASN A 84 -4.47 3.67 -8.76
N LEU A 85 -4.29 4.96 -9.12
CA LEU A 85 -5.12 5.64 -10.12
C LEU A 85 -4.98 5.02 -11.51
N TYR A 86 -3.77 4.62 -11.92
CA TYR A 86 -3.55 3.93 -13.19
C TYR A 86 -4.36 2.62 -13.26
N ILE A 87 -4.20 1.76 -12.25
CA ILE A 87 -4.84 0.44 -12.22
C ILE A 87 -6.37 0.57 -12.19
N LEU A 88 -6.91 1.42 -11.31
CA LEU A 88 -8.36 1.62 -11.20
C LEU A 88 -9.00 2.10 -12.52
N ARG A 89 -8.31 2.95 -13.29
CA ARG A 89 -8.78 3.38 -14.62
C ARG A 89 -8.79 2.23 -15.61
N GLN A 90 -7.75 1.40 -15.64
CA GLN A 90 -7.68 0.22 -16.51
C GLN A 90 -8.82 -0.75 -16.20
N LEU A 91 -9.03 -1.05 -14.92
CA LEU A 91 -10.12 -1.91 -14.46
C LEU A 91 -11.48 -1.35 -14.86
N LYS A 92 -11.72 -0.06 -14.65
CA LYS A 92 -13.00 0.59 -15.00
C LYS A 92 -13.34 0.44 -16.49
N VAL A 93 -12.36 0.64 -17.37
CA VAL A 93 -12.57 0.53 -18.83
C VAL A 93 -12.70 -0.95 -19.25
N ALA A 94 -11.96 -1.85 -18.60
CA ALA A 94 -12.00 -3.28 -18.89
C ALA A 94 -13.35 -3.94 -18.59
N VAL A 95 -14.10 -3.47 -17.57
CA VAL A 95 -15.42 -4.02 -17.22
C VAL A 95 -16.39 -4.01 -18.41
N GLN A 96 -16.32 -2.98 -19.26
CA GLN A 96 -17.23 -2.82 -20.41
C GLN A 96 -16.62 -3.26 -21.75
N ASN A 97 -15.34 -3.68 -21.76
CA ASN A 97 -14.62 -3.98 -22.99
C ASN A 97 -13.75 -5.24 -22.86
N GLY A 98 -14.25 -6.36 -23.36
CA GLY A 98 -13.57 -7.66 -23.29
C GLY A 98 -12.20 -7.70 -24.00
N LYS A 99 -11.97 -6.86 -25.02
CA LYS A 99 -10.64 -6.76 -25.65
C LYS A 99 -9.64 -6.10 -24.70
N ILE A 100 -10.04 -5.03 -24.03
CA ILE A 100 -9.21 -4.34 -23.03
C ILE A 100 -8.97 -5.25 -21.83
N LEU A 101 -10.01 -5.97 -21.35
CA LEU A 101 -9.90 -6.96 -20.27
C LEU A 101 -8.76 -7.97 -20.52
N LYS A 102 -8.73 -8.57 -21.72
CA LYS A 102 -7.65 -9.49 -22.10
C LYS A 102 -6.30 -8.80 -22.18
N ASN A 103 -6.24 -7.59 -22.74
CA ASN A 103 -4.98 -6.82 -22.86
C ASN A 103 -4.38 -6.46 -21.49
N ILE A 104 -5.21 -6.26 -20.46
CA ILE A 104 -4.73 -5.95 -19.11
C ILE A 104 -4.39 -7.20 -18.28
N GLY A 105 -4.55 -8.40 -18.86
CA GLY A 105 -4.20 -9.68 -18.27
C GLY A 105 -5.31 -10.34 -17.45
N LEU A 106 -6.56 -9.90 -17.56
CA LEU A 106 -7.70 -10.50 -16.86
C LEU A 106 -8.56 -11.34 -17.81
N SER A 107 -9.12 -12.43 -17.28
CA SER A 107 -9.99 -13.34 -18.04
C SER A 107 -11.47 -13.08 -17.77
N ASN A 108 -11.81 -12.56 -16.59
CA ASN A 108 -13.19 -12.34 -16.16
C ASN A 108 -13.38 -10.89 -15.69
N SER A 109 -14.47 -10.25 -16.12
CA SER A 109 -14.82 -8.88 -15.70
C SER A 109 -15.12 -8.80 -14.20
N TRP A 110 -15.60 -9.88 -13.58
CA TRP A 110 -15.84 -9.93 -12.13
C TRP A 110 -14.55 -9.78 -11.31
N ASP A 111 -13.41 -10.25 -11.84
CA ASP A 111 -12.10 -10.11 -11.19
C ASP A 111 -11.71 -8.64 -11.02
N CYS A 112 -12.24 -7.73 -11.86
CA CYS A 112 -11.97 -6.30 -11.75
C CYS A 112 -12.41 -5.71 -10.40
N LEU A 113 -13.46 -6.24 -9.79
CA LEU A 113 -13.91 -5.82 -8.47
C LEU A 113 -12.89 -6.22 -7.40
N GLY A 114 -12.45 -7.48 -7.41
CA GLY A 114 -11.46 -7.98 -6.45
C GLY A 114 -10.12 -7.27 -6.59
N TYR A 115 -9.60 -7.15 -7.82
CA TYR A 115 -8.37 -6.39 -8.08
C TYR A 115 -8.50 -4.91 -7.68
N GLY A 116 -9.67 -4.29 -7.90
CA GLY A 116 -9.91 -2.91 -7.50
C GLY A 116 -9.83 -2.71 -5.98
N MET A 117 -10.32 -3.67 -5.20
CA MET A 117 -10.21 -3.65 -3.73
C MET A 117 -8.77 -3.87 -3.27
N ILE A 118 -8.08 -4.88 -3.82
CA ILE A 118 -6.69 -5.20 -3.49
C ILE A 118 -5.79 -3.99 -3.73
N VAL A 119 -5.93 -3.32 -4.87
CA VAL A 119 -5.13 -2.14 -5.22
C VAL A 119 -5.33 -1.02 -4.19
N ARG A 120 -6.56 -0.78 -3.74
CA ARG A 120 -6.82 0.18 -2.67
C ARG A 120 -6.16 -0.24 -1.35
N PHE A 121 -6.22 -1.51 -0.98
CA PHE A 121 -5.57 -1.96 0.26
C PHE A 121 -4.04 -1.84 0.21
N VAL A 122 -3.41 -2.07 -0.95
CA VAL A 122 -1.97 -1.82 -1.11
C VAL A 122 -1.64 -0.32 -1.00
N GLU A 123 -2.49 0.56 -1.52
CA GLU A 123 -2.34 2.01 -1.30
C GLU A 123 -2.51 2.39 0.17
N ARG A 124 -3.52 1.86 0.86
CA ARG A 124 -3.68 2.06 2.32
C ARG A 124 -2.49 1.58 3.14
N ILE A 125 -1.83 0.50 2.72
CA ILE A 125 -0.59 0.05 3.36
C ILE A 125 0.53 1.08 3.16
N ALA A 126 0.65 1.67 1.96
CA ALA A 126 1.60 2.73 1.69
C ALA A 126 1.30 4.01 2.48
N ASP A 127 0.02 4.41 2.59
CA ASP A 127 -0.43 5.51 3.45
C ASP A 127 0.09 5.31 4.87
N HIS A 128 -0.02 4.10 5.42
CA HIS A 128 0.45 3.80 6.77
C HIS A 128 1.98 3.75 6.88
N ALA A 129 2.69 3.32 5.84
CA ALA A 129 4.16 3.46 5.80
C ALA A 129 4.57 4.95 5.82
N ALA A 130 3.87 5.81 5.07
CA ALA A 130 4.06 7.25 5.11
C ALA A 130 3.72 7.84 6.49
N ARG A 131 2.62 7.43 7.12
CA ARG A 131 2.26 7.85 8.51
C ARG A 131 3.31 7.45 9.54
N ILE A 132 3.94 6.28 9.40
CA ILE A 132 5.08 5.91 10.26
C ILE A 132 6.20 6.92 10.07
N ALA A 133 6.56 7.25 8.83
CA ALA A 133 7.59 8.23 8.54
C ALA A 133 7.21 9.65 9.03
N GLU A 134 5.96 10.07 8.92
CA GLU A 134 5.45 11.34 9.47
C GLU A 134 5.64 11.39 11.00
N ASN A 135 5.28 10.32 11.70
CA ASN A 135 5.51 10.22 13.14
C ASN A 135 7.01 10.23 13.47
N VAL A 136 7.86 9.60 12.65
CA VAL A 136 9.32 9.69 12.79
C VAL A 136 9.79 11.14 12.69
N LEU A 137 9.17 11.98 11.85
CA LEU A 137 9.51 13.42 11.78
C LEU A 137 9.17 14.18 13.06
N LEU A 138 8.14 13.74 13.79
CA LEU A 138 7.69 14.37 15.03
C LEU A 138 8.44 13.92 16.29
N LEU A 139 9.16 12.80 16.24
CA LEU A 139 9.95 12.32 17.39
C LEU A 139 11.06 13.31 17.79
N GLU A 140 11.20 13.61 19.07
CA GLU A 140 12.31 14.43 19.56
C GLU A 140 13.60 13.62 19.67
N GLU A 141 13.47 12.35 20.08
CA GLU A 141 14.59 11.47 20.32
C GLU A 141 14.46 10.11 19.63
N LYS A 142 15.59 9.43 19.53
CA LYS A 142 15.63 8.06 19.01
C LYS A 142 14.94 7.14 20.03
N PRO A 143 14.06 6.21 19.58
CA PRO A 143 13.48 5.21 20.47
C PRO A 143 14.57 4.39 21.16
N SER A 144 14.32 3.99 22.41
CA SER A 144 15.21 3.05 23.10
C SER A 144 15.29 1.73 22.33
N GLU A 145 16.41 1.03 22.44
CA GLU A 145 16.64 -0.22 21.69
C GLU A 145 15.52 -1.24 21.93
N VAL A 146 15.02 -1.31 23.17
CA VAL A 146 13.92 -2.21 23.52
C VAL A 146 12.63 -1.81 22.79
N VAL A 147 12.27 -0.53 22.78
CA VAL A 147 11.06 -0.05 22.07
C VAL A 147 11.18 -0.29 20.57
N PHE A 148 12.33 0.02 19.99
CA PHE A 148 12.58 -0.23 18.57
C PHE A 148 12.45 -1.72 18.24
N GLN A 149 13.08 -2.59 19.03
CA GLN A 149 13.04 -4.03 18.81
C GLN A 149 11.61 -4.59 18.86
N THR A 150 10.79 -4.13 19.81
CA THR A 150 9.36 -4.50 19.90
C THR A 150 8.58 -4.10 18.63
N LEU A 151 8.78 -2.89 18.12
CA LEU A 151 8.14 -2.43 16.87
C LEU A 151 8.67 -3.18 15.65
N TYR A 152 9.97 -3.46 15.62
CA TYR A 152 10.62 -4.18 14.53
C TYR A 152 10.12 -5.62 14.44
N GLU A 153 9.97 -6.33 15.55
CA GLU A 153 9.41 -7.69 15.59
C GLU A 153 7.98 -7.72 15.07
N MET A 154 7.15 -6.77 15.52
CA MET A 154 5.78 -6.65 15.03
C MET A 154 5.76 -6.34 13.53
N SER A 155 6.64 -5.47 13.07
CA SER A 155 6.74 -5.10 11.66
C SER A 155 7.23 -6.23 10.77
N ALA A 156 8.25 -6.98 11.20
CA ALA A 156 8.79 -8.13 10.47
C ALA A 156 7.74 -9.23 10.30
N PHE A 157 6.93 -9.46 11.34
CA PHE A 157 5.75 -10.34 11.24
C PHE A 157 4.77 -9.86 10.17
N VAL A 158 4.42 -8.56 10.19
CA VAL A 158 3.49 -7.95 9.22
C VAL A 158 4.04 -8.01 7.78
N GLN A 159 5.33 -7.76 7.59
CA GLN A 159 5.99 -7.88 6.28
C GLN A 159 5.89 -9.30 5.71
N ASN A 160 6.10 -10.32 6.56
CA ASN A 160 5.99 -11.71 6.14
C ASN A 160 4.57 -12.07 5.70
N ILE A 161 3.53 -11.64 6.43
CA ILE A 161 2.16 -11.92 6.01
C ILE A 161 1.77 -11.11 4.77
N PHE A 162 2.30 -9.89 4.60
CA PHE A 162 2.03 -9.06 3.40
C PHE A 162 2.65 -9.67 2.15
N GLU A 163 3.89 -10.13 2.22
CA GLU A 163 4.54 -10.89 1.14
C GLU A 163 3.72 -12.13 0.78
N ASN A 164 3.26 -12.90 1.77
CA ASN A 164 2.46 -14.09 1.54
C ASN A 164 1.08 -13.78 0.93
N ALA A 165 0.43 -12.67 1.30
CA ALA A 165 -0.84 -12.24 0.72
C ALA A 165 -0.69 -11.89 -0.77
N ILE A 166 0.40 -11.21 -1.13
CA ILE A 166 0.67 -10.81 -2.50
C ILE A 166 1.12 -12.03 -3.33
N LYS A 167 1.89 -12.93 -2.73
CA LYS A 167 2.26 -14.22 -3.32
C LYS A 167 1.03 -15.10 -3.58
N SER A 168 0.09 -15.16 -2.63
CA SER A 168 -1.13 -15.95 -2.80
C SER A 168 -2.01 -15.40 -3.92
N LEU A 169 -2.11 -14.08 -4.05
CA LEU A 169 -2.80 -13.43 -5.17
C LEU A 169 -2.21 -13.88 -6.52
N PHE A 170 -0.89 -13.69 -6.71
CA PHE A 170 -0.25 -13.96 -8.00
C PHE A 170 -0.17 -15.45 -8.34
N LYS A 171 -0.14 -16.31 -7.34
CA LYS A 171 -0.17 -17.77 -7.53
C LYS A 171 -1.58 -18.34 -7.55
N LYS A 172 -2.60 -17.52 -7.29
CA LYS A 172 -3.99 -17.96 -7.11
C LYS A 172 -4.09 -19.05 -6.04
N ASP A 173 -3.34 -18.91 -4.96
CA ASP A 173 -3.16 -19.93 -3.92
C ASP A 173 -4.14 -19.68 -2.76
N TYR A 174 -5.26 -20.39 -2.78
CA TYR A 174 -6.29 -20.31 -1.73
C TYR A 174 -5.74 -20.70 -0.36
N ALA A 175 -4.96 -21.78 -0.27
CA ALA A 175 -4.48 -22.28 1.01
C ALA A 175 -3.54 -21.28 1.69
N LEU A 176 -2.65 -20.66 0.92
CA LEU A 176 -1.76 -19.61 1.43
C LEU A 176 -2.55 -18.36 1.88
N ALA A 177 -3.57 -17.95 1.13
CA ALA A 177 -4.44 -16.84 1.54
C ALA A 177 -5.15 -17.12 2.88
N ASN A 178 -5.66 -18.34 3.07
CA ASN A 178 -6.30 -18.73 4.34
C ASN A 178 -5.31 -18.74 5.52
N GLN A 179 -4.06 -19.17 5.27
CA GLN A 179 -3.00 -19.09 6.27
C GLN A 179 -2.66 -17.64 6.65
N VAL A 180 -2.66 -16.71 5.68
CA VAL A 180 -2.42 -15.28 5.93
C VAL A 180 -3.49 -14.73 6.87
N ILE A 181 -4.78 -14.97 6.59
CA ILE A 181 -5.90 -14.49 7.43
C ILE A 181 -5.77 -15.03 8.86
N THR A 182 -5.45 -16.32 8.98
CA THR A 182 -5.28 -16.96 10.30
C THR A 182 -4.12 -16.34 11.07
N LYS A 183 -2.98 -16.09 10.41
CA LYS A 183 -1.83 -15.44 11.03
C LYS A 183 -2.15 -13.99 11.39
N ALA A 184 -2.78 -13.22 10.52
CA ALA A 184 -3.07 -11.79 10.74
C ALA A 184 -3.84 -11.54 12.05
N LYS A 185 -4.70 -12.47 12.50
CA LYS A 185 -5.41 -12.39 13.78
C LYS A 185 -4.50 -12.25 15.01
N THR A 186 -3.24 -12.69 14.93
CA THR A 186 -2.30 -12.58 16.07
C THR A 186 -1.78 -11.15 16.27
N ILE A 187 -1.99 -10.24 15.31
CA ILE A 187 -1.49 -8.87 15.38
C ILE A 187 -2.05 -8.10 16.59
N ALA A 188 -3.30 -8.34 16.95
CA ALA A 188 -3.93 -7.70 18.11
C ALA A 188 -3.19 -8.04 19.41
N THR A 189 -2.75 -9.29 19.55
CA THR A 189 -1.95 -9.75 20.70
C THR A 189 -0.56 -9.10 20.70
N LEU A 190 0.09 -9.03 19.55
CA LEU A 190 1.40 -8.37 19.41
C LEU A 190 1.32 -6.88 19.76
N LYS A 191 0.31 -6.17 19.25
CA LYS A 191 0.05 -4.77 19.60
C LYS A 191 -0.15 -4.58 21.10
N ASN A 192 -0.99 -5.41 21.73
CA ASN A 192 -1.27 -5.28 23.16
C ASN A 192 0.00 -5.48 24.01
N LYS A 193 0.88 -6.40 23.60
CA LYS A 193 2.20 -6.56 24.21
C LYS A 193 3.07 -5.32 23.97
N ALA A 194 3.12 -4.82 22.74
CA ALA A 194 3.92 -3.66 22.37
C ALA A 194 3.50 -2.40 23.15
N ILE A 195 2.20 -2.09 23.23
CA ILE A 195 1.69 -0.93 23.95
C ILE A 195 2.09 -0.97 25.43
N LYS A 196 2.01 -2.14 26.06
CA LYS A 196 2.45 -2.30 27.46
C LYS A 196 3.93 -1.98 27.59
N GLU A 197 4.78 -2.56 26.74
CA GLU A 197 6.23 -2.31 26.79
C GLU A 197 6.57 -0.83 26.52
N ILE A 198 5.92 -0.21 25.53
CA ILE A 198 6.08 1.21 25.18
C ILE A 198 5.71 2.10 26.37
N GLN A 199 4.58 1.83 27.05
CA GLN A 199 4.11 2.64 28.17
C GLN A 199 5.12 2.71 29.32
N PHE A 200 5.91 1.65 29.54
CA PHE A 200 6.91 1.60 30.61
C PHE A 200 8.31 2.04 30.17
N LYS A 201 8.66 1.93 28.88
CA LYS A 201 10.05 2.05 28.40
C LYS A 201 10.29 3.22 27.43
N ALA A 202 9.24 3.85 26.92
CA ALA A 202 9.35 5.04 26.08
C ALA A 202 9.35 6.32 26.93
N LYS A 203 10.00 7.36 26.40
CA LYS A 203 9.98 8.70 27.00
C LYS A 203 8.60 9.33 26.83
N GLN A 204 8.12 10.03 27.86
CA GLN A 204 6.77 10.61 27.87
C GLN A 204 6.46 11.49 26.65
N VAL A 205 7.46 12.24 26.17
CA VAL A 205 7.33 13.16 25.01
C VAL A 205 7.01 12.42 23.71
N ASP A 206 7.53 11.19 23.56
CA ASP A 206 7.45 10.41 22.32
C ASP A 206 6.40 9.29 22.39
N ILE A 207 5.81 9.02 23.56
CA ILE A 207 4.84 7.92 23.75
C ILE A 207 3.69 8.01 22.75
N SER A 208 3.18 9.22 22.47
CA SER A 208 2.06 9.37 21.54
C SER A 208 2.45 8.99 20.11
N ASN A 209 3.55 9.54 19.59
CA ASN A 209 4.03 9.24 18.24
C ASN A 209 4.36 7.74 18.09
N ILE A 210 4.94 7.13 19.12
CA ILE A 210 5.26 5.68 19.13
C ILE A 210 3.98 4.83 19.12
N LYS A 211 2.92 5.26 19.82
CA LYS A 211 1.61 4.60 19.77
C LYS A 211 0.96 4.71 18.38
N GLU A 212 1.06 5.86 17.72
CA GLU A 212 0.57 6.05 16.34
C GLU A 212 1.32 5.18 15.32
N ILE A 213 2.64 5.02 15.48
CA ILE A 213 3.45 4.07 14.70
C ILE A 213 2.95 2.64 14.93
N THR A 214 2.68 2.27 16.19
CA THR A 214 2.18 0.94 16.55
C THR A 214 0.80 0.67 15.91
N GLU A 215 -0.09 1.65 15.94
CA GLU A 215 -1.40 1.58 15.27
C GLU A 215 -1.23 1.39 13.76
N SER A 216 -0.34 2.16 13.13
CA SER A 216 -0.09 2.03 11.70
C SER A 216 0.42 0.65 11.30
N ILE A 217 1.31 0.04 12.09
CA ILE A 217 1.75 -1.36 11.87
C ILE A 217 0.57 -2.33 11.97
N GLN A 218 -0.35 -2.14 12.93
CA GLN A 218 -1.56 -2.96 13.02
C GLN A 218 -2.43 -2.79 11.77
N ARG A 219 -2.70 -1.56 11.33
CA ARG A 219 -3.53 -1.30 10.15
C ARG A 219 -2.97 -1.94 8.89
N ILE A 220 -1.65 -1.95 8.72
CA ILE A 220 -1.00 -2.67 7.61
C ILE A 220 -1.34 -4.17 7.66
N ALA A 221 -1.35 -4.78 8.85
CA ALA A 221 -1.72 -6.19 9.02
C ALA A 221 -3.20 -6.45 8.71
N GLU A 222 -4.08 -5.54 9.10
CA GLU A 222 -5.53 -5.62 8.81
C GLU A 222 -5.78 -5.56 7.30
N TYR A 223 -5.22 -4.56 6.61
CA TYR A 223 -5.32 -4.47 5.15
C TYR A 223 -4.67 -5.65 4.43
N THR A 224 -3.62 -6.24 5.00
CA THR A 224 -3.04 -7.49 4.50
C THR A 224 -4.02 -8.66 4.61
N SER A 225 -4.76 -8.76 5.73
CA SER A 225 -5.82 -9.75 5.89
C SER A 225 -6.93 -9.52 4.86
N ASP A 226 -7.36 -8.27 4.66
CA ASP A 226 -8.39 -7.93 3.68
C ASP A 226 -7.98 -8.34 2.26
N ILE A 227 -6.71 -8.12 1.87
CA ILE A 227 -6.18 -8.60 0.59
C ILE A 227 -6.35 -10.11 0.49
N ALA A 228 -5.93 -10.86 1.51
CA ALA A 228 -6.02 -12.31 1.51
C ALA A 228 -7.47 -12.83 1.46
N GLU A 229 -8.41 -12.16 2.12
CA GLU A 229 -9.85 -12.46 2.02
C GLU A 229 -10.37 -12.29 0.59
N ILE A 230 -9.96 -11.24 -0.10
CA ILE A 230 -10.29 -11.07 -1.52
C ILE A 230 -9.65 -12.16 -2.38
N VAL A 231 -8.40 -12.58 -2.08
CA VAL A 231 -7.77 -13.71 -2.79
C VAL A 231 -8.57 -15.00 -2.62
N LEU A 232 -9.07 -15.30 -1.42
CA LEU A 232 -9.95 -16.47 -1.20
C LEU A 232 -11.18 -16.40 -2.09
N ASN A 233 -11.86 -15.26 -2.08
CA ASN A 233 -13.09 -15.06 -2.86
C ASN A 233 -12.85 -15.18 -4.38
N LEU A 234 -11.74 -14.64 -4.88
CA LEU A 234 -11.34 -14.77 -6.28
C LEU A 234 -11.06 -16.22 -6.69
N ASN A 235 -10.74 -17.10 -5.74
CA ASN A 235 -10.33 -18.48 -6.00
C ASN A 235 -11.28 -19.53 -5.41
N ILE A 236 -12.50 -19.15 -5.04
CA ILE A 236 -13.48 -20.04 -4.39
C ILE A 236 -13.83 -21.28 -5.24
N ASN A 237 -13.77 -21.14 -6.56
CA ASN A 237 -14.02 -22.22 -7.52
C ASN A 237 -12.97 -23.34 -7.47
N GLN A 238 -11.84 -23.16 -6.77
CA GLN A 238 -10.87 -24.22 -6.53
C GLN A 238 -11.34 -25.24 -5.48
N ILE A 239 -12.36 -24.89 -4.71
CA ILE A 239 -12.85 -25.70 -3.57
C ILE A 239 -14.32 -26.07 -3.75
N ILE A 240 -15.08 -25.24 -4.47
CA ILE A 240 -16.45 -25.53 -4.83
C ILE A 240 -16.50 -25.94 -6.30
N THR A 241 -16.86 -27.19 -6.57
CA THR A 241 -17.26 -27.63 -7.92
C THR A 241 -18.67 -27.08 -8.16
N ILE A 242 -18.81 -26.13 -9.10
CA ILE A 242 -20.10 -25.63 -9.57
C ILE A 242 -20.60 -26.52 -10.71
#